data_AF-A0A9E2PCL7-F1
#
_entry.id   AF-A0A9E2PCL7-F1
#
_cell.length_a   1.000
_cell.length_b   1.000
_cell.length_c   1.000
_cell.angle_alpha   90.00
_cell.angle_beta   90.00
_cell.angle_gamma   90.00
#
_symmetry.space_group_name_H-M   'P 1'
#
loop_
_entity.id
_entity.type
_entity.pdbx_description
1 polymer ?
#
loop_
_entity_poly.entity_id
_entity_poly.type
_entity_poly.pdbx_seq_one_letter_code
_entity_poly.pdbx_strand_id
1 'polypeptide(L)'
;MKIPFVKHKSCIFIVFFLFFLLFFSAGIGLCSSGGEGGGHKVVWLPTDTYRVMNFAALAIGLFLLLRKPAANALSDRIKGIKEQLSELEAQKSDAEKNMLQCNDRVVKLDKESEKIIAEYLKQGEEAKVRILEAANSSVVKLEEQASRNIEHEFKQARLKLQEEVIINALEKAEEKIKSKITAKDQELLVNEYLEKVVA
;
A
#
# COMPACT_ATOMS: atom_id res chain seq x y z
N MET A 1 4.20 31.02 18.47
CA MET A 1 4.12 32.43 18.91
C MET A 1 5.50 33.08 18.73
N LYS A 2 5.79 33.64 17.56
CA LYS A 2 7.04 34.35 17.27
C LYS A 2 6.67 35.79 16.97
N ILE A 3 6.85 36.65 17.97
CA ILE A 3 6.65 38.09 17.89
C ILE A 3 7.75 38.62 16.95
N PRO A 4 7.42 39.35 15.86
CA PRO A 4 8.43 39.79 14.93
C PRO A 4 9.24 40.90 15.60
N PHE A 5 10.53 40.62 15.76
CA PHE A 5 11.56 41.53 16.21
C PHE A 5 11.55 42.77 15.31
N VAL A 6 10.91 43.85 15.78
CA VAL A 6 10.86 45.14 15.09
C VAL A 6 12.31 45.58 14.87
N LYS A 7 12.70 45.67 13.59
CA LYS A 7 14.07 46.01 13.15
C LYS A 7 14.56 47.24 13.92
N HIS A 8 15.59 47.04 14.74
CA HIS A 8 16.27 48.04 15.59
C HIS A 8 16.57 49.36 14.85
N LYS A 9 16.86 49.30 13.54
CA LYS A 9 17.12 50.47 12.69
C LYS A 9 15.87 51.33 12.43
N SER A 10 14.69 50.75 12.27
CA SER A 10 13.44 51.50 12.08
C SER A 10 12.92 52.10 13.40
N CYS A 11 13.19 51.45 14.53
CA CYS A 11 12.88 52.00 15.86
C CYS A 11 13.78 53.19 16.18
N ILE A 12 15.10 53.09 15.94
CA ILE A 12 16.03 54.24 16.01
C ILE A 12 15.56 55.36 15.09
N PHE A 13 15.12 55.02 13.88
CA PHE A 13 14.69 56.00 12.89
C PHE A 13 13.44 56.78 13.34
N ILE A 14 12.44 56.08 13.89
CA ILE A 14 11.22 56.67 14.46
C ILE A 14 11.52 57.48 15.71
N VAL A 15 12.43 57.01 16.57
CA VAL A 15 12.89 57.74 17.76
C VAL A 15 13.65 59.01 17.38
N PHE A 16 14.51 58.96 16.35
CA PHE A 16 15.23 60.14 15.86
C PHE A 16 14.26 61.15 15.22
N PHE A 17 13.25 60.68 14.49
CA PHE A 17 12.21 61.50 13.90
C PHE A 17 11.32 62.15 14.98
N LEU A 18 10.90 61.41 16.00
CA LEU A 18 10.13 61.91 17.15
C LEU A 18 10.94 62.88 18.01
N PHE A 19 12.22 62.60 18.24
CA PHE A 19 13.13 63.47 18.99
C PHE A 19 13.39 64.79 18.26
N PHE A 20 13.52 64.72 16.94
CA PHE A 20 13.67 65.88 16.08
C PHE A 20 12.37 66.72 16.00
N LEU A 21 11.20 66.07 16.03
CA LEU A 21 9.88 66.74 16.13
C LEU A 21 9.68 67.43 17.50
N LEU A 22 10.13 66.81 18.59
CA LEU A 22 10.10 67.35 19.95
C LEU A 22 11.04 68.56 20.13
N PHE A 23 12.22 68.52 19.53
CA PHE A 23 13.14 69.67 19.52
C PHE A 23 12.56 70.87 18.76
N PHE A 24 11.72 70.61 17.75
CA PHE A 24 11.05 71.66 16.98
C PHE A 24 9.85 72.29 17.70
N SER A 25 9.08 71.51 18.49
CA SER A 25 8.01 72.08 19.34
C SER A 25 8.56 73.00 20.44
N ALA A 26 9.75 72.72 20.95
CA ALA A 26 10.44 73.61 21.90
C ALA A 26 10.88 74.94 21.25
N GLY A 27 11.23 74.93 19.95
CA GLY A 27 11.53 76.14 19.18
C GLY A 27 10.31 77.03 18.90
N ILE A 28 9.12 76.46 18.83
CA ILE A 28 7.85 77.20 18.65
C ILE A 28 7.39 77.83 19.99
N GLY A 29 7.70 77.21 21.13
CA GLY A 29 7.31 77.69 22.47
C GLY A 29 7.94 79.01 22.92
N LEU A 30 9.09 79.40 22.37
CA LEU A 30 9.80 80.65 22.73
C LEU A 30 9.48 81.85 21.82
N CYS A 31 8.58 81.72 20.83
CA CYS A 31 8.12 82.83 19.99
C CYS A 31 6.61 82.79 19.73
N SER A 32 5.84 82.37 20.73
CA SER A 32 4.39 82.53 20.75
C SER A 32 4.01 83.87 21.38
N SER A 33 4.24 84.99 20.69
CA SER A 33 3.35 86.14 20.84
C SER A 33 2.16 85.91 19.91
N GLY A 34 1.00 85.66 20.53
CA GLY A 34 -0.26 85.38 19.83
C GLY A 34 -0.74 86.60 19.05
N GLY A 35 -1.08 86.38 17.78
CA GLY A 35 -1.93 87.25 16.98
C GLY A 35 -3.22 86.51 16.66
N GLU A 36 -4.33 87.04 17.15
CA GLU A 36 -5.70 86.61 16.91
C GLU A 36 -6.09 86.72 15.42
N GLY A 37 -7.13 85.97 15.06
CA GLY A 37 -7.52 85.72 13.67
C GLY A 37 -8.13 86.90 12.91
N GLY A 38 -8.23 86.69 11.59
CA GLY A 38 -9.20 87.34 10.71
C GLY A 38 -8.60 88.14 9.56
N GLY A 39 -8.96 87.77 8.33
CA GLY A 39 -9.08 88.71 7.22
C GLY A 39 -7.84 88.99 6.36
N HIS A 40 -7.79 88.35 5.21
CA HIS A 40 -6.98 88.64 4.02
C HIS A 40 -6.31 90.04 3.92
N LYS A 41 -5.02 90.10 4.20
CA LYS A 41 -3.97 90.64 3.31
C LYS A 41 -2.72 89.81 3.57
N VAL A 42 -2.24 89.09 2.56
CA VAL A 42 -0.97 88.32 2.65
C VAL A 42 0.18 89.34 2.65
N VAL A 43 0.35 90.04 3.76
CA VAL A 43 1.56 90.82 4.02
C VAL A 43 2.60 89.80 4.46
N TRP A 44 3.54 89.51 3.58
CA TRP A 44 4.69 88.67 3.90
C TRP A 44 5.45 89.31 5.04
N LEU A 45 5.37 88.71 6.23
CA LEU A 45 6.20 89.09 7.35
C LEU A 45 7.60 88.45 7.17
N PRO A 46 8.69 89.09 7.62
CA PRO A 46 10.03 88.49 7.58
C PRO A 46 10.10 87.13 8.31
N THR A 47 9.19 86.90 9.25
CA THR A 47 9.02 85.65 10.01
C THR A 47 8.43 84.50 9.18
N ASP A 48 7.63 84.77 8.15
CA ASP A 48 7.05 83.73 7.27
C ASP A 48 8.10 83.12 6.35
N THR A 49 9.07 83.93 5.89
CA THR A 49 10.20 83.44 5.08
C THR A 49 11.03 82.40 5.85
N TYR A 50 11.26 82.63 7.15
CA TYR A 50 11.97 81.69 8.01
C TYR A 50 11.19 80.39 8.25
N ARG A 51 9.86 80.46 8.36
CA ARG A 51 8.97 79.28 8.48
C ARG A 51 8.97 78.44 7.21
N VAL A 52 8.87 79.08 6.03
CA VAL A 52 8.90 78.38 4.73
C VAL A 52 10.28 77.78 4.47
N MET A 53 11.37 78.48 4.80
CA MET A 53 12.74 77.95 4.70
C MET A 53 12.93 76.72 5.59
N ASN A 54 12.45 76.77 6.85
CA ASN A 54 12.49 75.61 7.74
C ASN A 54 11.66 74.45 7.20
N PHE A 55 10.42 74.70 6.75
CA PHE A 55 9.57 73.66 6.17
C PHE A 55 10.21 73.04 4.92
N ALA A 56 10.83 73.84 4.06
CA ALA A 56 11.56 73.34 2.88
C ALA A 56 12.76 72.48 3.28
N ALA A 57 13.56 72.91 4.27
CA ALA A 57 14.68 72.12 4.79
C ALA A 57 14.20 70.79 5.39
N LEU A 58 13.07 70.79 6.10
CA LEU A 58 12.45 69.57 6.64
C LEU A 58 11.89 68.66 5.56
N ALA A 59 11.20 69.21 4.57
CA ALA A 59 10.65 68.45 3.46
C ALA A 59 11.77 67.78 2.65
N ILE A 60 12.88 68.49 2.40
CA ILE A 60 14.05 67.95 1.71
C ILE A 60 14.73 66.87 2.56
N GLY A 61 14.94 67.13 3.85
CA GLY A 61 15.51 66.16 4.78
C GLY A 61 14.68 64.88 4.87
N LEU A 62 13.36 65.02 5.02
CA LEU A 62 12.42 63.91 5.05
C LEU A 62 12.39 63.15 3.72
N PHE A 63 12.35 63.85 2.59
CA PHE A 63 12.33 63.24 1.26
C PHE A 63 13.59 62.40 1.00
N LEU A 64 14.78 62.94 1.29
CA LEU A 64 16.05 62.23 1.10
C LEU A 64 16.13 60.92 1.91
N LEU A 65 15.50 60.93 3.08
CA LEU A 65 15.60 59.87 4.05
C LEU A 65 14.46 58.84 3.92
N LEU A 66 13.26 59.22 3.45
CA LEU A 66 12.15 58.28 3.16
C LEU A 66 12.28 57.63 1.78
N ARG A 67 12.95 58.27 0.81
CA ARG A 67 13.04 57.75 -0.56
C ARG A 67 13.61 56.33 -0.63
N LYS A 68 14.60 56.00 0.20
CA LYS A 68 15.22 54.67 0.25
C LYS A 68 14.34 53.60 0.92
N PRO A 69 13.87 53.77 2.17
CA PRO A 69 13.04 52.75 2.82
C PRO A 69 11.68 52.55 2.13
N ALA A 70 11.05 53.61 1.59
CA ALA A 70 9.78 53.50 0.88
C ALA A 70 9.91 52.68 -0.42
N ALA A 71 10.94 52.96 -1.23
CA ALA A 71 11.20 52.20 -2.46
C ALA A 71 11.57 50.74 -2.17
N ASN A 72 12.41 50.50 -1.15
CA ASN A 72 12.79 49.15 -0.75
C ASN A 72 11.57 48.35 -0.26
N ALA A 73 10.71 48.92 0.59
CA ALA A 73 9.52 48.25 1.10
C ALA A 73 8.55 47.85 -0.03
N LEU A 74 8.33 48.72 -1.02
CA LEU A 74 7.49 48.39 -2.17
C LEU A 74 8.14 47.30 -3.04
N SER A 75 9.46 47.37 -3.27
CA SER A 75 10.18 46.36 -4.04
C SER A 75 10.17 44.98 -3.36
N ASP A 76 10.29 44.95 -2.03
CA ASP A 76 10.23 43.71 -1.24
C ASP A 76 8.83 43.09 -1.30
N ARG A 77 7.77 43.91 -1.29
CA ARG A 77 6.39 43.44 -1.49
C ARG A 77 6.18 42.85 -2.88
N ILE A 78 6.67 43.52 -3.93
CA ILE A 78 6.57 43.03 -5.31
C ILE A 78 7.33 41.70 -5.45
N LYS A 79 8.54 41.60 -4.88
CA LYS A 79 9.32 40.35 -4.86
C LYS A 79 8.58 39.23 -4.13
N GLY A 80 8.04 39.50 -2.95
CA GLY A 80 7.29 38.52 -2.19
C GLY A 80 6.05 38.01 -2.93
N ILE A 81 5.30 38.88 -3.62
CA ILE A 81 4.15 38.48 -4.44
C ILE A 81 4.61 37.64 -5.64
N LYS A 82 5.71 38.03 -6.30
CA LYS A 82 6.27 37.28 -7.42
C LYS A 82 6.74 35.88 -6.99
N GLU A 83 7.41 35.77 -5.85
CA GLU A 83 7.84 34.50 -5.28
C GLU A 83 6.63 33.62 -4.94
N GLN A 84 5.61 34.17 -4.28
CA GLN A 84 4.37 33.44 -3.98
C GLN A 84 3.65 32.96 -5.23
N LEU A 85 3.55 33.79 -6.28
CA LEU A 85 2.94 33.38 -7.55
C LEU A 85 3.75 32.28 -8.24
N SER A 86 5.08 32.41 -8.28
CA SER A 86 5.95 31.39 -8.85
C SER A 86 5.87 30.07 -8.08
N GLU A 87 5.76 30.13 -6.75
CA GLU A 87 5.59 28.95 -5.91
C GLU A 87 4.23 28.28 -6.16
N LEU A 88 3.15 29.05 -6.25
CA LEU A 88 1.81 28.53 -6.56
C LEU A 88 1.74 27.91 -7.96
N GLU A 89 2.39 28.52 -8.96
CA GLU A 89 2.49 27.94 -10.31
C GLU A 89 3.27 26.61 -10.30
N ALA A 90 4.38 26.55 -9.58
CA ALA A 90 5.15 25.31 -9.43
C ALA A 90 4.32 24.22 -8.73
N GLN A 91 3.66 24.55 -7.61
CA GLN A 91 2.79 23.64 -6.88
C GLN A 91 1.62 23.14 -7.74
N LYS A 92 1.01 24.02 -8.55
CA LYS A 92 -0.05 23.64 -9.49
C LYS A 92 0.46 22.67 -10.55
N SER A 93 1.60 22.97 -11.18
CA SER A 93 2.23 22.07 -12.17
C SER A 93 2.54 20.70 -11.55
N ASP A 94 3.08 20.67 -10.34
CA ASP A 94 3.44 19.42 -9.68
C ASP A 94 2.19 18.63 -9.27
N ALA A 95 1.13 19.29 -8.81
CA ALA A 95 -0.15 18.66 -8.56
C ALA A 95 -0.77 18.06 -9.82
N GLU A 96 -0.75 18.79 -10.95
CA GLU A 96 -1.23 18.30 -12.24
C GLU A 96 -0.43 17.08 -12.72
N LYS A 97 0.91 17.11 -12.62
CA LYS A 97 1.77 15.96 -12.93
C LYS A 97 1.45 14.75 -12.05
N ASN A 98 1.30 14.97 -10.75
CA ASN A 98 0.95 13.89 -9.81
C ASN A 98 -0.43 13.30 -10.10
N MET A 99 -1.39 14.13 -10.49
CA MET A 99 -2.72 13.69 -10.90
C MET A 99 -2.68 12.82 -12.16
N LEU A 100 -1.92 13.25 -13.19
CA LEU A 100 -1.73 12.47 -14.41
C LEU A 100 -1.05 11.12 -14.11
N GLN A 101 0.02 11.12 -13.30
CA GLN A 101 0.69 9.88 -12.91
C GLN A 101 -0.22 8.94 -12.10
N CYS A 102 -1.10 9.48 -11.26
CA CYS A 102 -2.05 8.68 -10.50
C CYS A 102 -3.09 8.05 -11.43
N ASN A 103 -3.62 8.81 -12.38
CA ASN A 103 -4.55 8.30 -13.38
C ASN A 103 -3.91 7.19 -14.24
N ASP A 104 -2.68 7.41 -14.73
CA ASP A 104 -1.93 6.39 -15.47
C ASP A 104 -1.71 5.12 -14.64
N ARG A 105 -1.46 5.25 -13.34
CA ARG A 105 -1.35 4.10 -12.43
C ARG A 105 -2.68 3.36 -12.29
N VAL A 106 -3.79 4.07 -12.13
CA VAL A 106 -5.13 3.44 -12.04
C VAL A 106 -5.44 2.66 -13.31
N VAL A 107 -5.24 3.25 -14.49
CA VAL A 107 -5.47 2.57 -15.78
C VAL A 107 -4.58 1.33 -15.94
N LYS A 108 -3.32 1.38 -15.48
CA LYS A 108 -2.44 0.21 -15.49
C LYS A 108 -2.93 -0.88 -14.53
N LEU A 109 -3.34 -0.52 -13.32
CA LEU A 109 -3.87 -1.46 -12.33
C LEU A 109 -5.13 -2.15 -12.81
N ASP A 110 -6.04 -1.44 -13.48
CA ASP A 110 -7.24 -2.04 -14.06
C ASP A 110 -6.89 -3.09 -15.11
N LYS A 111 -5.95 -2.78 -16.03
CA LYS A 111 -5.47 -3.73 -17.05
C LYS A 111 -4.75 -4.93 -16.45
N GLU A 112 -3.94 -4.71 -15.42
CA GLU A 112 -3.26 -5.81 -14.70
C GLU A 112 -4.29 -6.69 -13.99
N SER A 113 -5.32 -6.10 -13.38
CA SER A 113 -6.40 -6.84 -12.71
C SER A 113 -7.18 -7.69 -13.71
N GLU A 114 -7.56 -7.14 -14.86
CA GLU A 114 -8.21 -7.89 -15.94
C GLU A 114 -7.34 -9.05 -16.43
N LYS A 115 -6.04 -8.81 -16.62
CA LYS A 115 -5.09 -9.85 -17.04
C LYS A 115 -4.99 -10.96 -15.99
N ILE A 116 -4.90 -10.60 -14.71
CA ILE A 116 -4.86 -11.54 -13.59
C ILE A 116 -6.12 -12.40 -13.57
N ILE A 117 -7.30 -11.78 -13.70
CA ILE A 117 -8.58 -12.51 -13.74
C ILE A 117 -8.63 -13.47 -14.93
N ALA A 118 -8.22 -13.03 -16.12
CA ALA A 118 -8.19 -13.89 -17.31
C ALA A 118 -7.22 -15.08 -17.14
N GLU A 119 -6.06 -14.85 -16.53
CA GLU A 119 -5.09 -15.90 -16.24
C GLU A 119 -5.62 -16.91 -15.21
N TYR A 120 -6.26 -16.44 -14.14
CA TYR A 120 -6.89 -17.33 -13.15
C TYR A 120 -8.03 -18.15 -13.73
N LEU A 121 -8.84 -17.58 -14.63
CA LEU A 121 -9.90 -18.34 -15.33
C LEU A 121 -9.29 -19.45 -16.18
N LYS A 122 -8.25 -19.13 -16.97
CA LYS A 122 -7.54 -20.11 -17.79
C LYS A 122 -6.91 -21.21 -16.94
N GLN A 123 -6.20 -20.84 -15.86
CA GLN A 123 -5.59 -21.80 -14.95
C GLN A 123 -6.65 -22.68 -14.25
N GLY A 124 -7.80 -22.10 -13.90
CA GLY A 124 -8.94 -22.82 -13.33
C GLY A 124 -9.54 -23.84 -14.29
N GLU A 125 -9.71 -23.48 -15.56
CA GLU A 125 -10.17 -24.40 -16.61
C GLU A 125 -9.17 -25.53 -16.84
N GLU A 126 -7.88 -25.22 -16.97
CA GLU A 126 -6.81 -26.23 -17.12
C GLU A 126 -6.71 -27.14 -15.89
N ALA A 127 -6.88 -26.61 -14.69
CA ALA A 127 -6.92 -27.40 -13.46
C ALA A 127 -8.14 -28.32 -13.44
N LYS A 128 -9.32 -27.83 -13.82
CA LYS A 128 -10.54 -28.63 -13.91
C LYS A 128 -10.36 -29.80 -14.89
N VAL A 129 -9.82 -29.54 -16.09
CA VAL A 129 -9.57 -30.59 -17.09
C VAL A 129 -8.60 -31.63 -16.53
N ARG A 130 -7.47 -31.21 -15.95
CA ARG A 130 -6.49 -32.14 -15.34
C ARG A 130 -7.08 -32.97 -14.21
N ILE A 131 -7.92 -32.38 -13.35
CA ILE A 131 -8.58 -33.11 -12.26
C ILE A 131 -9.53 -34.17 -12.84
N LEU A 132 -10.32 -33.83 -13.85
CA LEU A 132 -11.23 -34.78 -14.50
C LEU A 132 -10.47 -35.92 -15.19
N GLU A 133 -9.38 -35.62 -15.91
CA GLU A 133 -8.53 -36.63 -16.53
C GLU A 133 -7.88 -37.55 -15.50
N ALA A 134 -7.34 -36.99 -14.41
CA ALA A 134 -6.75 -37.75 -13.32
C ALA A 134 -7.80 -38.63 -12.61
N ALA A 135 -9.02 -38.11 -12.39
CA ALA A 135 -10.12 -38.86 -11.81
C ALA A 135 -10.52 -40.05 -12.71
N ASN A 136 -10.70 -39.81 -14.01
CA ASN A 136 -11.02 -40.88 -14.97
C ASN A 136 -9.92 -41.95 -15.03
N SER A 137 -8.65 -41.55 -15.09
CA SER A 137 -7.53 -42.50 -15.05
C SER A 137 -7.50 -43.30 -13.74
N SER A 138 -7.82 -42.67 -12.61
CA SER A 138 -7.88 -43.32 -11.30
C SER A 138 -9.03 -44.33 -11.23
N VAL A 139 -10.20 -44.00 -11.78
CA VAL A 139 -11.34 -44.92 -11.87
C VAL A 139 -10.97 -46.17 -12.66
N VAL A 140 -10.37 -46.02 -13.85
CA VAL A 140 -9.95 -47.16 -14.68
C VAL A 140 -8.94 -48.06 -13.93
N LYS A 141 -7.97 -47.46 -13.23
CA LYS A 141 -6.99 -48.22 -12.42
C LYS A 141 -7.66 -48.94 -11.25
N LEU A 142 -8.63 -48.31 -10.59
CA LEU A 142 -9.38 -48.90 -9.49
C LEU A 142 -10.23 -50.08 -9.97
N GLU A 143 -10.91 -49.96 -11.11
CA GLU A 143 -11.68 -51.06 -11.70
C GLU A 143 -10.76 -52.23 -12.04
N GLU A 144 -9.63 -51.98 -12.69
CA GLU A 144 -8.68 -53.03 -13.04
C GLU A 144 -8.10 -53.72 -11.78
N GLN A 145 -7.78 -52.95 -10.74
CA GLN A 145 -7.32 -53.49 -9.47
C GLN A 145 -8.41 -54.30 -8.75
N ALA A 146 -9.66 -53.83 -8.78
CA ALA A 146 -10.80 -54.55 -8.21
C ALA A 146 -11.03 -55.88 -8.94
N SER A 147 -11.00 -55.90 -10.28
CA SER A 147 -11.13 -57.13 -11.07
C SER A 147 -10.03 -58.13 -10.75
N ARG A 148 -8.77 -57.69 -10.68
CA ARG A 148 -7.64 -58.57 -10.29
C ARG A 148 -7.80 -59.12 -8.89
N ASN A 149 -8.24 -58.30 -7.94
CA ASN A 149 -8.48 -58.74 -6.56
C ASN A 149 -9.62 -59.77 -6.50
N ILE A 150 -10.72 -59.54 -7.23
CA ILE A 150 -11.84 -60.49 -7.31
C ILE A 150 -11.35 -61.83 -7.87
N GLU A 151 -10.58 -61.82 -8.96
CA GLU A 151 -10.04 -63.05 -9.55
C GLU A 151 -9.12 -63.80 -8.58
N HIS A 152 -8.26 -63.06 -7.87
CA HIS A 152 -7.40 -63.64 -6.85
C HIS A 152 -8.21 -64.28 -5.71
N GLU A 153 -9.18 -63.56 -5.15
CA GLU A 153 -10.06 -64.08 -4.09
C GLU A 153 -10.87 -65.28 -4.56
N PHE A 154 -11.38 -65.26 -5.79
CA PHE A 154 -12.13 -66.38 -6.36
C PHE A 154 -11.25 -67.62 -6.51
N LYS A 155 -9.99 -67.44 -6.96
CA LYS A 155 -9.01 -68.53 -7.04
C LYS A 155 -8.70 -69.11 -5.67
N GLN A 156 -8.50 -68.27 -4.66
CA GLN A 156 -8.25 -68.70 -3.27
C GLN A 156 -9.46 -69.45 -2.69
N ALA A 157 -10.67 -68.92 -2.89
CA ALA A 157 -11.90 -69.57 -2.44
C ALA A 157 -12.09 -70.94 -3.11
N ARG A 158 -11.79 -71.05 -4.41
CA ARG A 158 -11.86 -72.34 -5.12
C ARG A 158 -10.88 -73.36 -4.57
N LEU A 159 -9.65 -72.94 -4.27
CA LEU A 159 -8.63 -73.84 -3.67
C LEU A 159 -9.07 -74.33 -2.30
N LYS A 160 -9.57 -73.43 -1.44
CA LYS A 160 -10.11 -73.81 -0.12
C LYS A 160 -11.29 -74.77 -0.22
N LEU A 161 -12.23 -74.52 -1.12
CA LEU A 161 -13.35 -75.44 -1.36
C LEU A 161 -12.89 -76.81 -1.86
N GLN A 162 -11.89 -76.87 -2.74
CA GLN A 162 -11.33 -78.14 -3.21
C GLN A 162 -10.68 -78.92 -2.06
N GLU A 163 -9.92 -78.24 -1.20
CA GLU A 163 -9.32 -78.83 -0.01
C GLU A 163 -10.39 -79.39 0.94
N GLU A 164 -11.41 -78.60 1.26
CA GLU A 164 -12.53 -79.03 2.11
C GLU A 164 -13.29 -80.23 1.51
N VAL A 165 -13.54 -80.24 0.20
CA VAL A 165 -14.21 -81.37 -0.47
C VAL A 165 -13.36 -82.64 -0.39
N ILE A 166 -12.04 -82.54 -0.57
CA ILE A 166 -11.13 -83.68 -0.46
C ILE A 166 -11.12 -84.22 0.97
N ILE A 167 -11.01 -83.36 1.97
CA ILE A 167 -11.04 -83.75 3.39
C ILE A 167 -12.34 -84.47 3.72
N ASN A 168 -13.49 -83.87 3.38
CA ASN A 168 -14.81 -84.48 3.62
C ASN A 168 -14.99 -85.81 2.86
N ALA A 169 -14.44 -85.94 1.64
CA ALA A 169 -14.50 -87.17 0.87
C ALA A 169 -13.64 -88.27 1.51
N LEU A 170 -12.44 -87.92 2.01
CA LEU A 170 -11.55 -88.84 2.70
C LEU A 170 -12.19 -89.34 4.00
N GLU A 171 -12.78 -88.46 4.81
CA GLU A 171 -13.50 -88.82 6.04
C GLU A 171 -14.64 -89.81 5.76
N LYS A 172 -15.47 -89.54 4.73
CA LYS A 172 -16.55 -90.46 4.33
C LYS A 172 -16.02 -91.78 3.78
N ALA A 173 -14.91 -91.76 3.05
CA ALA A 173 -14.27 -92.98 2.55
C ALA A 173 -13.72 -93.82 3.70
N GLU A 174 -13.08 -93.20 4.69
CA GLU A 174 -12.60 -93.85 5.91
C GLU A 174 -13.74 -94.49 6.70
N GLU A 175 -14.84 -93.76 6.93
CA GLU A 175 -16.04 -94.28 7.58
C GLU A 175 -16.64 -95.48 6.84
N LYS A 176 -16.68 -95.39 5.50
CA LYS A 176 -17.19 -96.47 4.64
C LYS A 176 -16.27 -97.70 4.62
N ILE A 177 -14.95 -97.52 4.66
CA ILE A 177 -13.98 -98.63 4.76
C ILE A 177 -14.09 -99.28 6.14
N LYS A 178 -14.11 -98.51 7.23
CA LYS A 178 -14.28 -99.03 8.60
C LYS A 178 -15.54 -99.86 8.76
N SER A 179 -16.65 -99.45 8.13
CA SER A 179 -17.93 -100.16 8.20
C SER A 179 -18.04 -101.39 7.30
N LYS A 180 -17.15 -101.57 6.30
CA LYS A 180 -17.23 -102.66 5.32
C LYS A 180 -16.04 -103.61 5.29
N ILE A 181 -14.95 -103.32 6.02
CA ILE A 181 -13.75 -104.15 6.03
C ILE A 181 -14.04 -105.56 6.57
N THR A 182 -13.54 -106.58 5.88
CA THR A 182 -13.70 -107.99 6.28
C THR A 182 -12.36 -108.60 6.72
N ALA A 183 -12.40 -109.73 7.42
CA ALA A 183 -11.19 -110.43 7.89
C ALA A 183 -10.25 -110.84 6.74
N LYS A 184 -10.81 -111.15 5.56
CA LYS A 184 -10.04 -111.51 4.36
C LYS A 184 -9.26 -110.31 3.80
N ASP A 185 -9.83 -109.11 3.88
CA ASP A 185 -9.15 -107.88 3.44
C ASP A 185 -7.97 -107.53 4.36
N GLN A 186 -8.11 -107.78 5.67
CA GLN A 186 -7.04 -107.55 6.65
C GLN A 186 -5.82 -108.45 6.42
N GLU A 187 -6.05 -109.73 6.12
CA GLU A 187 -4.97 -110.68 5.80
C GLU A 187 -4.24 -110.27 4.51
N LEU A 188 -4.98 -109.78 3.52
CA LEU A 188 -4.43 -109.31 2.25
C LEU A 188 -3.55 -108.06 2.44
N LEU A 189 -3.98 -107.09 3.26
CA LEU A 189 -3.19 -105.90 3.61
C LEU A 189 -1.88 -106.23 4.33
N VAL A 190 -1.89 -107.23 5.21
CA VAL A 190 -0.69 -107.69 5.91
C VAL A 190 0.30 -108.31 4.93
N ASN A 191 -0.17 -109.16 4.02
CA ASN A 191 0.67 -109.79 3.01
C ASN A 191 1.27 -108.76 2.04
N GLU A 192 0.49 -107.76 1.61
CA GLU A 192 0.98 -106.68 0.72
C GLU A 192 2.03 -105.80 1.42
N TYR A 193 1.85 -105.49 2.71
CA TYR A 193 2.87 -104.78 3.51
C TYR A 193 4.17 -105.58 3.61
N LEU A 194 4.08 -106.89 3.86
CA LEU A 194 5.25 -107.77 3.95
C LEU A 194 6.00 -107.85 2.61
N GLU A 195 5.31 -107.92 1.46
CA GLU A 195 5.97 -107.85 0.15
C GLU A 195 6.69 -106.52 -0.09
N LYS A 196 6.07 -105.41 0.30
CA LYS A 196 6.59 -104.06 0.02
C LYS A 196 7.76 -103.63 0.90
N VAL A 197 7.94 -104.29 2.05
CA VAL A 197 9.07 -104.07 2.98
C VAL A 197 10.22 -105.05 2.70
N VAL A 198 9.93 -106.16 2.02
CA VAL A 198 10.93 -107.17 1.61
C VAL A 198 11.53 -106.88 0.22
N ALA A 199 10.94 -105.95 -0.54
CA ALA A 199 11.50 -105.35 -1.75
C ALA A 199 12.23 -104.02 -1.45
#